data_AF-A0A840F6S5-F1
#
_entry.id   AF-A0A840F6S5-F1
#
_cell.length_a   1.000
_cell.length_b   1.000
_cell.length_c   1.000
_cell.angle_alpha   90.00
_cell.angle_beta   90.00
_cell.angle_gamma   90.00
#
_symmetry.space_group_name_H-M   'P 1'
#
loop_
_entity.id
_entity.type
_entity.pdbx_description
1 polymer ?
#
loop_
_entity_poly.entity_id
_entity_poly.type
_entity_poly.pdbx_seq_one_letter_code
_entity_poly.pdbx_strand_id
1 'polypeptide(L)'
;MPRLRTATPTNHTAGDDIARVLLRQARSRCNAAGLALKLARGAEPATALEKLAEVHQVHVDLDRLCVELAGAAILAGRTVESVAAATGISTATLTRRVPRSMTALRGQHLVRDQAAPHGWSAR
;
A
#
# COMPACT_ATOMS: atom_id res chain seq x y z
N MET A 1 -4.89 4.53 -19.07
CA MET A 1 -5.95 4.50 -18.01
C MET A 1 -7.01 5.52 -18.41
N PRO A 2 -8.32 5.22 -18.36
CA PRO A 2 -9.34 6.26 -18.54
C PRO A 2 -9.09 7.41 -17.55
N ARG A 3 -9.43 8.65 -17.93
CA ARG A 3 -9.24 9.82 -17.06
C ARG A 3 -9.86 9.56 -15.69
N LEU A 4 -9.04 9.61 -14.65
CA LEU A 4 -9.51 9.49 -13.27
C LEU A 4 -10.50 10.62 -12.97
N ARG A 5 -11.65 10.28 -12.39
CA ARG A 5 -12.66 11.27 -12.00
C ARG A 5 -12.12 12.20 -10.92
N THR A 6 -12.69 13.38 -10.78
CA THR A 6 -12.38 14.28 -9.65
C THR A 6 -12.72 13.58 -8.34
N ALA A 7 -11.84 13.66 -7.35
CA ALA A 7 -12.08 13.05 -6.04
C ALA A 7 -13.19 13.80 -5.29
N THR A 8 -14.08 13.07 -4.64
CA THR A 8 -15.08 13.61 -3.72
C THR A 8 -14.48 13.82 -2.32
N PRO A 9 -15.10 14.63 -1.45
CA PRO A 9 -14.68 14.74 -0.04
C PRO A 9 -14.61 13.38 0.66
N THR A 10 -15.55 12.47 0.37
CA THR A 10 -15.54 11.10 0.92
C THR A 10 -14.39 10.25 0.37
N ASN A 11 -13.90 10.51 -0.84
CA ASN A 11 -12.69 9.85 -1.34
C ASN A 11 -11.43 10.29 -0.57
N HIS A 12 -11.33 11.57 -0.18
CA HIS A 12 -10.22 12.06 0.64
C HIS A 12 -10.21 11.36 2.01
N THR A 13 -11.36 11.34 2.70
CA THR A 13 -11.50 10.64 3.99
C THR A 13 -11.15 9.16 3.86
N ALA A 14 -11.66 8.49 2.83
CA ALA A 14 -11.38 7.09 2.60
C ALA A 14 -9.89 6.83 2.34
N GLY A 15 -9.25 7.65 1.50
CA GLY A 15 -7.83 7.55 1.21
C GLY A 15 -6.97 7.73 2.46
N ASP A 16 -7.27 8.73 3.30
CA ASP A 16 -6.56 8.97 4.56
C ASP A 16 -6.71 7.79 5.54
N ASP A 17 -7.92 7.25 5.67
CA ASP A 17 -8.18 6.13 6.57
C ASP A 17 -7.48 4.84 6.10
N ILE A 18 -7.50 4.56 4.79
CA ILE A 18 -6.78 3.44 4.20
C ILE A 18 -5.27 3.62 4.40
N ALA A 19 -4.73 4.81 4.14
CA ALA A 19 -3.31 5.11 4.32
C ALA A 19 -2.86 4.86 5.77
N ARG A 20 -3.65 5.27 6.77
CA ARG A 20 -3.35 4.99 8.19
C ARG A 20 -3.31 3.50 8.49
N VAL A 21 -4.21 2.70 7.93
CA VAL A 21 -4.22 1.24 8.10
C VAL A 21 -2.96 0.63 7.47
N LEU A 22 -2.66 0.98 6.23
CA LEU A 22 -1.50 0.46 5.50
C LEU A 22 -0.17 0.83 6.16
N LEU A 23 -0.04 2.07 6.67
CA LEU A 23 1.16 2.50 7.41
C LEU A 23 1.36 1.73 8.72
N ARG A 24 0.28 1.38 9.43
CA ARG A 24 0.37 0.50 10.61
C ARG A 24 0.85 -0.89 10.23
N GLN A 25 0.34 -1.44 9.13
CA GLN A 25 0.80 -2.74 8.62
C GLN A 25 2.27 -2.69 8.20
N ALA A 26 2.70 -1.66 7.47
CA ALA A 26 4.09 -1.46 7.07
C ALA A 26 5.01 -1.38 8.29
N ARG A 27 4.64 -0.61 9.32
CA ARG A 27 5.39 -0.57 10.58
C ARG A 27 5.54 -1.95 11.21
N SER A 28 4.45 -2.73 11.26
CA SER A 28 4.48 -4.09 11.80
C SER A 28 5.44 -4.99 11.01
N ARG A 29 5.46 -4.87 9.68
CA ARG A 29 6.36 -5.62 8.80
C ARG A 29 7.82 -5.23 9.01
N CYS A 30 8.12 -3.93 9.08
CA CYS A 30 9.47 -3.44 9.41
C CYS A 30 9.98 -3.97 10.76
N ASN A 31 9.11 -4.03 11.78
CA ASN A 31 9.48 -4.61 13.08
C ASN A 31 9.80 -6.10 12.97
N ALA A 32 9.05 -6.86 12.16
CA ALA A 32 9.30 -8.28 11.93
C ALA A 32 10.66 -8.51 11.23
N ALA A 33 10.98 -7.75 10.18
CA ALA A 33 12.30 -7.80 9.55
C ALA A 33 13.43 -7.43 10.53
N GLY A 34 13.23 -6.39 11.33
CA GLY A 34 14.19 -6.01 12.36
C GLY A 34 14.43 -7.10 13.40
N LEU A 35 13.39 -7.85 13.77
CA LEU A 35 13.52 -9.01 14.66
C LEU A 35 14.26 -10.18 13.98
N ALA A 36 13.93 -10.51 12.74
CA ALA A 36 14.60 -11.57 11.99
C ALA A 36 16.10 -11.29 11.84
N LEU A 37 16.49 -10.04 11.50
CA LEU A 37 17.89 -9.63 11.43
C LEU A 37 18.61 -9.72 12.79
N LYS A 38 17.92 -9.40 13.90
CA LYS A 38 18.48 -9.58 15.24
C LYS A 38 18.73 -11.05 15.57
N LEU A 39 17.81 -11.94 15.18
CA LEU A 39 17.95 -13.39 15.40
C LEU A 39 19.02 -14.02 14.51
N ALA A 40 19.26 -13.46 13.32
CA ALA A 40 20.35 -13.89 12.43
C ALA A 40 21.74 -13.52 12.98
N ARG A 41 21.82 -12.50 13.84
CA ARG A 41 23.09 -11.97 14.34
C ARG A 41 23.78 -13.00 15.26
N GLY A 42 24.89 -13.55 14.78
CA GLY A 42 25.68 -14.53 15.53
C GLY A 42 25.07 -15.94 15.52
N ALA A 43 24.06 -16.18 14.67
CA ALA A 43 23.52 -17.51 14.44
C ALA A 43 24.42 -18.31 13.47
N GLU A 44 24.30 -19.63 13.52
CA GLU A 44 24.93 -20.53 12.55
C GLU A 44 24.43 -20.25 11.12
N PRO A 45 25.23 -20.53 10.07
CA PRO A 45 24.92 -20.16 8.69
C PRO A 45 23.54 -20.61 8.17
N ALA A 46 23.09 -21.81 8.55
CA ALA A 46 21.77 -22.32 8.15
C ALA A 46 20.63 -21.45 8.70
N THR A 47 20.66 -21.15 9.99
CA THR A 47 19.68 -20.28 10.65
C THR A 47 19.76 -18.85 10.11
N ALA A 48 20.96 -18.33 9.85
CA ALA A 48 21.12 -17.00 9.26
C ALA A 48 20.48 -16.90 7.87
N LEU A 49 20.61 -17.95 7.04
CA LEU A 49 19.97 -18.02 5.72
C LEU A 49 18.44 -18.06 5.83
N GLU A 50 17.89 -18.85 6.75
CA GLU A 50 16.43 -18.88 7.01
C GLU A 50 15.89 -17.50 7.40
N LYS A 51 16.59 -16.81 8.31
CA LYS A 51 16.20 -15.45 8.72
C LYS A 51 16.36 -14.42 7.61
N LEU A 52 17.34 -14.58 6.72
CA LEU A 52 17.45 -13.74 5.53
C LEU A 52 16.25 -13.96 4.59
N ALA A 53 15.78 -15.19 4.42
CA ALA A 53 14.58 -15.49 3.63
C ALA A 53 13.32 -14.84 4.22
N GLU A 54 13.16 -14.83 5.55
CA GLU A 54 12.09 -14.10 6.23
C GLU A 54 12.14 -12.60 5.93
N VAL A 55 13.34 -12.00 5.98
CA VAL A 55 13.54 -10.57 5.64
C VAL A 55 13.20 -10.30 4.18
N HIS A 56 13.59 -11.19 3.26
CA HIS A 56 13.23 -11.07 1.85
C HIS A 56 11.71 -11.09 1.64
N GLN A 57 10.99 -11.98 2.32
CA GLN A 57 9.53 -12.02 2.24
C GLN A 57 8.91 -10.73 2.78
N VAL A 58 9.43 -10.18 3.87
CA VAL A 58 8.98 -8.87 4.39
C VAL A 58 9.23 -7.75 3.38
N HIS A 59 10.34 -7.77 2.66
CA HIS A 59 10.61 -6.77 1.61
C HIS A 59 9.57 -6.83 0.48
N VAL A 60 9.21 -8.03 0.03
CA VAL A 60 8.15 -8.23 -0.97
C VAL A 60 6.80 -7.73 -0.46
N ASP A 61 6.47 -7.98 0.81
CA ASP A 61 5.24 -7.48 1.44
C ASP A 61 5.22 -5.94 1.51
N LEU A 62 6.35 -5.32 1.84
CA LEU A 62 6.49 -3.86 1.90
C LEU A 62 6.31 -3.22 0.52
N ASP A 63 6.88 -3.79 -0.54
CA ASP A 63 6.69 -3.31 -1.91
C ASP A 63 5.22 -3.32 -2.32
N ARG A 64 4.48 -4.37 -1.94
CA ARG A 64 3.04 -4.43 -2.16
C ARG A 64 2.31 -3.31 -1.40
N LEU A 65 2.64 -3.12 -0.12
CA LEU A 65 2.04 -2.06 0.70
C LEU A 65 2.33 -0.66 0.14
N CYS A 66 3.51 -0.42 -0.42
CA CYS A 66 3.86 0.84 -1.10
C CYS A 66 2.94 1.12 -2.30
N VAL A 67 2.65 0.10 -3.11
CA VAL A 67 1.72 0.24 -4.25
C VAL A 67 0.28 0.47 -3.78
N GLU A 68 -0.15 -0.19 -2.71
CA GLU A 68 -1.48 0.04 -2.13
C GLU A 68 -1.60 1.45 -1.53
N LEU A 69 -0.55 1.95 -0.88
CA LEU A 69 -0.49 3.31 -0.34
C LEU A 69 -0.53 4.36 -1.45
N ALA A 70 0.18 4.11 -2.56
CA ALA A 70 0.08 4.92 -3.78
C ALA A 70 -1.38 4.94 -4.30
N GLY A 71 -2.07 3.79 -4.28
CA GLY A 71 -3.49 3.69 -4.59
C GLY A 71 -4.38 4.55 -3.69
N ALA A 72 -4.13 4.56 -2.38
CA ALA A 72 -4.86 5.39 -1.43
C ALA A 72 -4.67 6.89 -1.69
N ALA A 73 -3.44 7.31 -2.04
CA ALA A 73 -3.15 8.69 -2.43
C ALA A 73 -3.88 9.09 -3.73
N ILE A 74 -3.94 8.19 -4.71
CA ILE A 74 -4.69 8.39 -5.95
C ILE A 74 -6.19 8.48 -5.68
N LEU A 75 -6.74 7.63 -4.80
CA LEU A 75 -8.13 7.71 -4.36
C LEU A 75 -8.42 9.07 -3.73
N ALA A 76 -7.52 9.57 -2.86
CA ALA A 76 -7.57 10.90 -2.27
C ALA A 76 -7.25 12.05 -3.24
N GLY A 77 -7.29 11.82 -4.55
CA GLY A 77 -7.25 12.87 -5.56
C GLY A 77 -5.88 13.18 -6.16
N ARG A 78 -4.78 12.60 -5.66
CA ARG A 78 -3.46 12.78 -6.29
C ARG A 78 -3.46 12.19 -7.70
N THR A 79 -2.71 12.81 -8.62
CA THR A 79 -2.54 12.26 -9.97
C THR A 79 -1.49 11.15 -9.95
N VAL A 80 -1.51 10.29 -10.97
CA VAL A 80 -0.53 9.20 -11.09
C VAL A 80 0.89 9.77 -11.22
N GLU A 81 1.03 10.89 -11.92
CA GLU A 81 2.29 11.60 -12.12
C GLU A 81 2.83 12.19 -10.81
N SER A 82 1.96 12.80 -10.01
CA SER A 82 2.33 13.33 -8.68
C SER A 82 2.80 12.22 -7.74
N VAL A 83 2.14 11.06 -7.78
CA VAL A 83 2.54 9.90 -6.97
C VAL A 83 3.83 9.27 -7.49
N ALA A 84 4.01 9.17 -8.80
CA ALA A 84 5.25 8.68 -9.40
C ALA A 84 6.44 9.55 -9.01
N ALA A 85 6.30 10.88 -9.06
CA ALA A 85 7.33 11.82 -8.65
C ALA A 85 7.69 11.70 -7.16
N ALA A 86 6.70 11.48 -6.29
CA ALA A 86 6.92 11.37 -4.85
C ALA A 86 7.52 10.02 -4.41
N THR A 87 7.22 8.94 -5.13
CA THR A 87 7.58 7.57 -4.73
C THR A 87 8.72 6.96 -5.54
N GLY A 88 9.05 7.53 -6.70
CA GLY A 88 9.97 6.93 -7.67
C GLY A 88 9.39 5.74 -8.43
N ILE A 89 8.15 5.33 -8.16
CA ILE A 89 7.47 4.25 -8.88
C ILE A 89 7.02 4.78 -10.24
N SER A 90 7.38 4.10 -11.33
CA SER A 90 6.98 4.54 -12.67
C SER A 90 5.46 4.56 -12.84
N THR A 91 4.97 5.51 -13.66
CA THR A 91 3.54 5.64 -13.98
C THR A 91 2.95 4.37 -14.60
N ALA A 92 3.75 3.65 -15.39
CA ALA A 92 3.38 2.36 -15.97
C ALA A 92 3.15 1.30 -14.88
N THR A 93 4.06 1.19 -13.90
CA THR A 93 3.91 0.29 -12.77
C THR A 93 2.70 0.65 -11.92
N LEU A 94 2.50 1.93 -11.61
CA LEU A 94 1.33 2.40 -10.87
C LEU A 94 0.03 2.03 -11.59
N THR A 95 -0.06 2.30 -12.90
CA THR A 95 -1.24 1.97 -13.71
C THR A 95 -1.53 0.47 -13.74
N ARG A 96 -0.49 -0.37 -13.72
CA ARG A 96 -0.63 -1.84 -13.80
C ARG A 96 -0.91 -2.49 -12.44
N ARG A 97 -0.31 -1.97 -11.36
CA ARG A 97 -0.26 -2.64 -10.06
C ARG A 97 -1.14 -2.00 -8.98
N VAL A 98 -1.53 -0.73 -9.13
CA VAL A 98 -2.47 -0.11 -8.18
C VAL A 98 -3.79 -0.88 -8.21
N PRO A 99 -4.36 -1.25 -7.05
CA PRO A 99 -5.62 -1.99 -7.01
C PRO A 99 -6.76 -1.25 -7.73
N ARG A 100 -7.43 -1.97 -8.64
CA ARG A 100 -8.63 -1.44 -9.31
C ARG A 100 -9.76 -1.12 -8.32
N SER A 101 -9.82 -1.86 -7.21
CA SER A 101 -10.74 -1.62 -6.10
C SER A 101 -10.63 -0.22 -5.52
N MET A 102 -9.48 0.46 -5.60
CA MET A 102 -9.35 1.85 -5.13
C MET A 102 -9.62 2.85 -6.25
N THR A 103 -9.04 2.63 -7.43
CA THR A 103 -9.14 3.59 -8.54
C THR A 103 -10.56 3.67 -9.13
N ALA A 104 -11.34 2.58 -9.06
CA ALA A 104 -12.74 2.58 -9.48
C ALA A 104 -13.65 3.40 -8.55
N LEU A 105 -13.29 3.53 -7.27
CA LEU A 105 -14.05 4.28 -6.26
C LEU A 105 -13.87 5.80 -6.38
N ARG A 106 -12.84 6.24 -7.10
CA ARG A 106 -12.56 7.67 -7.27
C ARG A 106 -13.69 8.36 -8.04
N GLY A 107 -14.17 9.47 -7.49
CA GLY A 107 -15.31 10.22 -7.99
C GLY A 107 -16.67 9.68 -7.59
N GLN A 108 -16.73 8.62 -6.78
CA GLN A 108 -17.96 8.14 -6.15
C GLN A 108 -18.07 8.68 -4.72
N HIS A 109 -19.30 8.75 -4.22
CA HIS A 109 -19.54 8.97 -2.80
C HIS A 109 -19.38 7.64 -2.06
N LEU A 110 -18.53 7.62 -1.04
CA LEU A 110 -18.17 6.40 -0.35
C LEU A 110 -18.84 6.30 1.00
N VAL A 111 -19.19 5.08 1.38
CA VAL A 111 -19.68 4.71 2.70
C VAL A 111 -18.78 3.63 3.30
N ARG A 112 -18.75 3.57 4.64
CA ARG A 112 -18.03 2.51 5.36
C ARG A 112 -18.70 1.17 5.13
N ASP A 113 -17.90 0.19 4.76
CA ASP A 113 -18.35 -1.17 4.48
C ASP A 113 -17.28 -2.16 4.94
N GLN A 114 -17.59 -2.92 5.98
CA GLN A 114 -16.65 -3.89 6.57
C GLN A 114 -16.38 -5.09 5.67
N ALA A 115 -17.27 -5.39 4.72
CA ALA A 115 -17.09 -6.47 3.76
C ALA A 115 -16.21 -6.04 2.56
N ALA A 116 -16.02 -4.74 2.35
CA ALA A 116 -15.18 -4.23 1.28
C ALA A 116 -13.68 -4.42 1.59
N PRO A 117 -12.82 -4.74 0.59
CA PRO A 117 -11.39 -5.01 0.78
C PRO A 117 -10.60 -3.94 1.55
N HIS A 118 -11.06 -2.68 1.51
CA HIS A 118 -10.42 -1.55 2.17
C HIS A 118 -11.35 -0.82 3.16
N GLY A 119 -12.47 -1.43 3.56
CA GLY A 119 -13.40 -0.84 4.51
C GLY A 119 -14.32 0.24 3.94
N TRP A 120 -14.37 0.38 2.60
CA TRP A 120 -15.12 1.40 1.88
C TRP A 120 -15.72 0.85 0.59
N SER A 121 -16.96 1.21 0.30
CA SER A 121 -17.64 0.92 -0.96
C SER A 121 -18.40 2.14 -1.47
N ALA A 122 -18.78 2.10 -2.75
CA ALA A 122 -19.64 3.11 -3.35
C ALA A 122 -21.04 3.03 -2.70
N ARG A 123 -21.62 4.18 -2.41
CA ARG A 123 -23.02 4.28 -2.01
C ARG A 123 -23.96 3.93 -3.16
#